data_AF-A0A2N2NZN7-F1
#
_entry.id   AF-A0A2N2NZN7-F1
#
_cell.length_a   1.000
_cell.length_b   1.000
_cell.length_c   1.000
_cell.angle_alpha   90.00
_cell.angle_beta   90.00
_cell.angle_gamma   90.00
#
_symmetry.space_group_name_H-M   'P 1'
#
loop_
_entity.id
_entity.type
_entity.pdbx_description
1 polymer ?
#
loop_
_entity_poly.entity_id
_entity_poly.type
_entity_poly.pdbx_seq_one_letter_code
_entity_poly.pdbx_strand_id
1 'polypeptide(L)'
;MKNQYFGDINDYRKYHLLRLLTGEGGLTLGICWMLTQDDGRTDGKFIQYLKTPETRRTYDPPLYDFLQQTLLIEKTRAVQAIQSSSIITATWWDRLLLDDSTARKIYFADMYQAFTGQDLLFFDPDNGIEVKSRPPGKKDSSKYIYWHELRSAWFKNFSLLVYQHFPRVNRRDFLERMVCQIKEKLPGSVIECFQTSYMVYFLVVQPRHQEEIKNCIHRINQAWNL
;
A
#
# COMPACT_ATOMS: atom_id res chain seq x y z
N MET A 1 7.03 -4.37 2.50
CA MET A 1 6.77 -5.43 1.50
C MET A 1 7.98 -6.37 1.37
N LYS A 2 7.76 -7.65 1.05
CA LYS A 2 8.84 -8.62 0.73
C LYS A 2 8.56 -9.36 -0.56
N ASN A 3 9.61 -9.70 -1.31
CA ASN A 3 9.49 -10.39 -2.60
C ASN A 3 8.77 -11.74 -2.50
N GLN A 4 9.00 -12.48 -1.41
CA GLN A 4 8.41 -13.82 -1.21
C GLN A 4 6.87 -13.83 -1.12
N TYR A 5 6.26 -12.69 -0.77
CA TYR A 5 4.80 -12.54 -0.66
C TYR A 5 4.13 -12.12 -1.96
N PHE A 6 4.91 -11.83 -3.00
CA PHE A 6 4.41 -11.30 -4.26
C PHE A 6 3.25 -12.13 -4.84
N GLY A 7 2.12 -11.47 -5.04
CA GLY A 7 0.96 -11.96 -5.78
C GLY A 7 0.04 -12.91 -4.99
N ASP A 8 0.15 -12.93 -3.66
CA ASP A 8 -0.88 -13.54 -2.82
C ASP A 8 -2.24 -12.81 -2.93
N ILE A 9 -3.28 -13.33 -2.26
CA ILE A 9 -4.62 -12.71 -2.30
C ILE A 9 -4.65 -11.28 -1.75
N ASN A 10 -3.76 -10.93 -0.83
CA ASN A 10 -3.68 -9.58 -0.27
C ASN A 10 -3.07 -8.63 -1.30
N ASP A 11 -2.04 -9.07 -2.02
CA ASP A 11 -1.47 -8.35 -3.15
C ASP A 11 -2.48 -8.20 -4.30
N TYR A 12 -3.30 -9.21 -4.59
CA TYR A 12 -4.40 -9.06 -5.57
C TYR A 12 -5.35 -7.92 -5.18
N ARG A 13 -5.82 -7.89 -3.93
CA ARG A 13 -6.67 -6.79 -3.42
C ARG A 13 -5.94 -5.44 -3.45
N LYS A 14 -4.67 -5.42 -3.07
CA LYS A 14 -3.80 -4.22 -3.09
C LYS A 14 -3.70 -3.63 -4.49
N TYR A 15 -3.30 -4.45 -5.46
CA TYR A 15 -3.11 -4.03 -6.84
C TYR A 15 -4.44 -3.62 -7.49
N HIS A 16 -5.52 -4.32 -7.17
CA HIS A 16 -6.86 -3.95 -7.62
C HIS A 16 -7.26 -2.55 -7.08
N LEU A 17 -7.06 -2.28 -5.79
CA LEU A 17 -7.33 -0.97 -5.20
C LEU A 17 -6.51 0.13 -5.85
N LEU A 18 -5.21 -0.10 -6.06
CA LEU A 18 -4.34 0.87 -6.73
C LEU A 18 -4.83 1.17 -8.15
N ARG A 19 -5.24 0.14 -8.90
CA ARG A 19 -5.77 0.30 -10.26
C ARG A 19 -7.08 1.08 -10.31
N LEU A 20 -7.98 0.87 -9.35
CA LEU A 20 -9.21 1.66 -9.26
C LEU A 20 -8.90 3.13 -8.97
N LEU A 21 -7.98 3.39 -8.04
CA LEU A 21 -7.60 4.75 -7.65
C LEU A 21 -6.86 5.53 -8.75
N THR A 22 -6.05 4.87 -9.59
CA THR A 22 -5.26 5.54 -10.65
C THR A 22 -5.92 5.52 -12.01
N GLY A 23 -6.60 4.41 -12.36
CA GLY A 23 -7.29 4.28 -13.64
C GLY A 23 -8.53 5.15 -13.67
N GLU A 24 -9.46 4.94 -12.72
CA GLU A 24 -10.72 5.68 -12.70
C GLU A 24 -10.62 6.99 -11.91
N GLY A 25 -9.82 7.03 -10.85
CA GLY A 25 -9.58 8.26 -10.09
C GLY A 25 -8.64 9.25 -10.80
N GLY A 26 -7.95 8.83 -11.86
CA GLY A 26 -7.08 9.70 -12.67
C GLY A 26 -5.83 10.21 -11.95
N LEU A 27 -5.54 9.69 -10.76
CA LEU A 27 -4.41 10.14 -9.95
C LEU A 27 -3.11 9.53 -10.44
N THR A 28 -2.07 10.36 -10.54
CA THR A 28 -0.71 9.88 -10.74
C THR A 28 -0.17 9.26 -9.44
N LEU A 29 0.53 8.13 -9.55
CA LEU A 29 0.86 7.27 -8.41
C LEU A 29 2.38 7.10 -8.21
N GLY A 30 2.83 7.39 -6.99
CA GLY A 30 4.11 6.93 -6.45
C GLY A 30 3.91 5.74 -5.51
N ILE A 31 4.65 4.64 -5.71
CA ILE A 31 4.60 3.47 -4.83
C ILE A 31 5.92 3.35 -4.07
N CYS A 32 5.85 3.53 -2.75
CA CYS A 32 6.94 3.24 -1.82
C CYS A 32 6.72 1.88 -1.16
N TRP A 33 7.41 0.86 -1.67
CA TRP A 33 7.28 -0.51 -1.16
C TRP A 33 7.81 -0.70 0.26
N MET A 34 8.65 0.22 0.74
CA MET A 34 9.34 0.12 2.03
C MET A 34 9.96 -1.27 2.21
N LEU A 35 10.75 -1.71 1.22
CA LEU A 35 11.32 -3.05 1.21
C LEU A 35 12.20 -3.25 2.45
N THR A 36 12.03 -4.39 3.10
CA THR A 36 12.87 -4.84 4.21
C THR A 36 13.70 -6.04 3.78
N GLN A 37 14.72 -6.42 4.55
CA GLN A 37 15.49 -7.62 4.26
C GLN A 37 14.60 -8.88 4.37
N ASP A 38 14.82 -9.82 3.46
CA ASP A 38 14.15 -11.12 3.50
C ASP A 38 14.49 -11.85 4.80
N ASP A 39 13.50 -12.49 5.42
CA ASP A 39 13.66 -13.21 6.70
C ASP A 39 13.75 -14.73 6.54
N GLY A 40 13.96 -15.20 5.30
CA GLY A 40 14.09 -16.63 4.97
C GLY A 40 12.82 -17.45 5.22
N ARG A 41 11.68 -16.81 5.47
CA ARG A 41 10.40 -17.49 5.71
C ARG A 41 9.75 -17.94 4.40
N THR A 42 9.01 -19.03 4.45
CA THR A 42 8.31 -19.62 3.28
C THR A 42 6.83 -19.22 3.20
N ASP A 43 6.41 -18.20 3.94
CA ASP A 43 5.06 -17.66 3.89
C ASP A 43 4.83 -16.95 2.53
N GLY A 44 3.59 -16.93 2.03
CA GLY A 44 3.23 -16.49 0.66
C GLY A 44 2.43 -17.54 -0.13
N LYS A 45 1.76 -18.47 0.55
CA LYS A 45 1.15 -19.66 -0.04
C LYS A 45 -0.29 -19.44 -0.56
N PHE A 46 -0.84 -18.24 -0.41
CA PHE A 46 -2.24 -17.96 -0.74
C PHE A 46 -2.43 -17.56 -2.21
N ILE A 47 -1.90 -18.37 -3.14
CA ILE A 47 -2.08 -18.19 -4.59
C ILE A 47 -3.18 -19.08 -5.17
N GLN A 48 -3.84 -19.90 -4.34
CA GLN A 48 -4.88 -20.85 -4.76
C GLN A 48 -6.09 -20.15 -5.41
N TYR A 49 -6.32 -18.86 -5.12
CA TYR A 49 -7.34 -18.03 -5.75
C TYR A 49 -7.13 -17.88 -7.28
N LEU A 50 -5.89 -18.05 -7.77
CA LEU A 50 -5.56 -18.04 -9.20
C LEU A 50 -6.00 -19.31 -9.95
N LYS A 51 -6.66 -20.25 -9.25
CA LYS A 51 -7.28 -21.44 -9.84
C LYS A 51 -8.82 -21.40 -9.83
N THR A 52 -9.40 -20.29 -9.38
CA THR A 52 -10.87 -20.08 -9.32
C THR A 52 -11.26 -18.86 -10.17
N PRO A 53 -11.09 -18.89 -11.49
CA PRO A 53 -11.31 -17.74 -12.37
C PRO A 53 -12.76 -17.24 -12.31
N GLU A 54 -13.74 -18.14 -12.16
CA GLU A 54 -15.17 -17.82 -12.08
C GLU A 54 -15.55 -16.91 -10.90
N THR A 55 -14.76 -16.92 -9.81
CA THR A 55 -15.00 -16.07 -8.64
C THR A 55 -14.04 -14.90 -8.53
N ARG A 56 -12.84 -14.98 -9.12
CA ARG A 56 -11.78 -13.99 -8.88
C ARG A 56 -11.45 -13.16 -10.11
N ARG A 57 -11.45 -13.76 -11.30
CA ARG A 57 -11.13 -13.06 -12.54
C ARG A 57 -12.14 -11.96 -12.87
N THR A 58 -13.39 -12.11 -12.44
CA THR A 58 -14.49 -11.16 -12.72
C THR A 58 -14.27 -9.75 -12.14
N TYR A 59 -13.45 -9.62 -11.09
CA TYR A 59 -13.21 -8.34 -10.43
C TYR A 59 -12.17 -7.48 -11.18
N ASP A 60 -11.10 -8.11 -11.66
CA ASP A 60 -10.05 -7.45 -12.44
C ASP A 60 -9.37 -8.46 -13.35
N PRO A 61 -9.96 -8.74 -14.54
CA PRO A 61 -9.43 -9.75 -15.44
C PRO A 61 -7.97 -9.49 -15.85
N PRO A 62 -7.55 -8.26 -16.23
CA PRO A 62 -6.15 -7.99 -16.57
C PRO A 62 -5.18 -8.30 -15.44
N LEU A 63 -5.49 -7.87 -14.21
CA LEU A 63 -4.65 -8.16 -13.04
C LEU A 63 -4.61 -9.66 -12.73
N TYR A 64 -5.75 -10.33 -12.78
CA TYR A 64 -5.85 -11.76 -12.51
C TYR A 64 -5.03 -12.58 -13.49
N ASP A 65 -5.19 -12.30 -14.80
CA ASP A 65 -4.50 -13.03 -15.86
C ASP A 65 -2.98 -12.82 -15.77
N PHE A 66 -2.54 -11.60 -15.46
CA PHE A 66 -1.14 -11.31 -15.19
C PHE A 66 -0.59 -12.12 -14.01
N LEU A 67 -1.25 -12.08 -12.84
CA LEU A 67 -0.78 -12.81 -11.67
C LEU A 67 -0.82 -14.33 -11.89
N GLN A 68 -1.83 -14.84 -12.59
CA GLN A 68 -1.93 -16.26 -12.94
C GLN A 68 -0.75 -16.68 -13.81
N GLN A 69 -0.46 -15.93 -14.86
CA GLN A 69 0.67 -16.18 -15.77
C GLN A 69 2.01 -16.13 -15.01
N THR A 70 2.26 -15.04 -14.28
CA THR A 70 3.54 -14.83 -13.58
C THR A 70 3.79 -15.87 -12.48
N LEU A 71 2.76 -16.24 -11.71
CA LEU A 71 2.93 -17.14 -10.56
C LEU A 71 2.78 -18.62 -10.88
N LEU A 72 1.85 -19.00 -11.77
CA LEU A 72 1.57 -20.41 -12.05
C LEU A 72 2.37 -20.94 -13.23
N ILE A 73 2.65 -20.10 -14.23
CA ILE A 73 3.37 -20.50 -15.45
C ILE A 73 4.86 -20.18 -15.31
N GLU A 74 5.20 -18.92 -15.07
CA GLU A 74 6.59 -18.45 -15.01
C GLU A 74 7.27 -18.75 -13.66
N LYS A 75 6.48 -18.97 -12.60
CA LYS A 75 6.95 -19.22 -11.23
C LYS A 75 7.83 -18.11 -10.66
N THR A 76 7.59 -16.87 -11.06
CA THR A 76 8.34 -15.70 -10.60
C THR A 76 7.69 -15.04 -9.38
N ARG A 77 8.46 -14.83 -8.31
CA ARG A 77 8.02 -14.11 -7.09
C ARG A 77 8.92 -12.92 -6.81
N ALA A 78 8.64 -11.81 -7.47
CA ALA A 78 9.43 -10.60 -7.38
C ALA A 78 8.55 -9.39 -7.67
N VAL A 79 8.65 -8.33 -6.85
CA VAL A 79 7.91 -7.08 -7.10
C VAL A 79 8.31 -6.46 -8.44
N GLN A 80 9.50 -6.77 -8.95
CA GLN A 80 9.97 -6.37 -10.28
C GLN A 80 9.06 -6.86 -11.41
N ALA A 81 8.34 -7.96 -11.22
CA ALA A 81 7.40 -8.46 -12.22
C ALA A 81 6.25 -7.48 -12.46
N ILE A 82 5.65 -6.92 -11.40
CA ILE A 82 4.58 -5.91 -11.58
C ILE A 82 5.13 -4.57 -12.04
N GLN A 83 6.34 -4.19 -11.59
CA GLN A 83 7.00 -2.94 -12.02
C GLN A 83 7.29 -2.91 -13.52
N SER A 84 7.60 -4.07 -14.10
CA SER A 84 7.91 -4.23 -15.53
C SER A 84 6.66 -4.50 -16.38
N SER A 85 5.50 -4.60 -15.75
CA SER A 85 4.22 -4.85 -16.42
C SER A 85 3.47 -3.56 -16.74
N SER A 86 2.44 -3.64 -17.57
CA SER A 86 1.48 -2.56 -17.79
C SER A 86 0.30 -2.57 -16.80
N ILE A 87 0.34 -3.43 -15.77
CA ILE A 87 -0.79 -3.60 -14.84
C ILE A 87 -0.95 -2.41 -13.91
N ILE A 88 0.15 -1.77 -13.49
CA ILE A 88 0.12 -0.54 -12.71
C ILE A 88 1.12 0.43 -13.34
N THR A 89 0.64 1.61 -13.72
CA THR A 89 1.51 2.72 -14.08
C THR A 89 1.80 3.55 -12.83
N ALA A 90 3.05 3.53 -12.38
CA ALA A 90 3.48 4.26 -11.20
C ALA A 90 4.97 4.66 -11.29
N THR A 91 5.36 5.67 -10.53
CA THR A 91 6.76 5.86 -10.17
C THR A 91 7.09 4.95 -8.98
N TRP A 92 8.13 4.13 -9.12
CA TRP A 92 8.48 3.12 -8.13
C TRP A 92 9.58 3.59 -7.20
N TRP A 93 9.44 3.29 -5.91
CA TRP A 93 10.49 3.41 -4.91
C TRP A 93 10.67 2.07 -4.19
N ASP A 94 11.66 1.33 -4.65
CA ASP A 94 11.95 -0.06 -4.29
C ASP A 94 13.33 -0.23 -3.65
N ARG A 95 13.92 0.86 -3.17
CA ARG A 95 15.16 0.79 -2.39
C ARG A 95 14.90 0.09 -1.05
N LEU A 96 15.91 -0.62 -0.56
CA LEU A 96 15.89 -1.23 0.76
C LEU A 96 15.85 -0.14 1.85
N LEU A 97 14.92 -0.26 2.79
CA LEU A 97 14.80 0.61 3.94
C LEU A 97 15.52 -0.01 5.15
N LEU A 98 16.57 0.67 5.62
CA LEU A 98 17.40 0.19 6.73
C LEU A 98 16.85 0.64 8.08
N ASP A 99 17.16 -0.15 9.11
CA ASP A 99 16.93 0.18 10.53
C ASP A 99 17.95 1.21 11.05
N ASP A 100 18.22 2.25 10.26
CA ASP A 100 19.18 3.32 10.59
C ASP A 100 18.53 4.69 10.41
N SER A 101 18.63 5.54 11.43
CA SER A 101 17.92 6.82 11.44
C SER A 101 18.44 7.83 10.41
N THR A 102 19.73 7.78 10.08
CA THR A 102 20.36 8.72 9.13
C THR A 102 20.06 8.29 7.70
N ALA A 103 20.30 7.02 7.38
CA ALA A 103 19.97 6.42 6.10
C ALA A 103 18.48 6.54 5.80
N ARG A 104 17.62 6.41 6.81
CA ARG A 104 16.17 6.59 6.67
C ARG A 104 15.78 8.01 6.29
N LYS A 105 16.40 9.04 6.89
CA LYS A 105 16.14 10.43 6.49
C LYS A 105 16.50 10.66 5.02
N ILE A 106 17.64 10.14 4.58
CA ILE A 106 18.10 10.23 3.18
C ILE A 106 17.12 9.48 2.26
N TYR A 107 16.72 8.27 2.65
CA TYR A 107 15.75 7.45 1.91
C TYR A 107 14.46 8.21 1.59
N PHE A 108 13.84 8.82 2.60
CA PHE A 108 12.60 9.56 2.40
C PHE A 108 12.83 10.88 1.65
N ALA A 109 13.94 11.57 1.89
CA ALA A 109 14.28 12.79 1.16
C ALA A 109 14.40 12.52 -0.36
N ASP A 110 15.16 11.50 -0.75
CA ASP A 110 15.31 11.12 -2.15
C ASP A 110 14.00 10.62 -2.76
N MET A 111 13.22 9.84 -2.00
CA MET A 111 11.90 9.35 -2.43
C MET A 111 10.96 10.50 -2.78
N TYR A 112 10.89 11.53 -1.92
CA TYR A 112 10.05 12.70 -2.21
C TYR A 112 10.49 13.47 -3.44
N GLN A 113 11.79 13.51 -3.74
CA GLN A 113 12.27 14.11 -4.99
C GLN A 113 11.81 13.29 -6.19
N ALA A 114 11.97 11.96 -6.13
CA ALA A 114 11.55 11.05 -7.20
C ALA A 114 10.03 11.10 -7.45
N PHE A 115 9.22 11.37 -6.43
CA PHE A 115 7.77 11.46 -6.54
C PHE A 115 7.24 12.87 -6.78
N THR A 116 8.10 13.83 -7.14
CA THR A 116 7.64 15.15 -7.55
C THR A 116 6.65 15.05 -8.71
N GLY A 117 5.48 15.67 -8.56
CA GLY A 117 4.42 15.64 -9.57
C GLY A 117 3.44 14.46 -9.45
N GLN A 118 3.65 13.54 -8.49
CA GLN A 118 2.65 12.51 -8.18
C GLN A 118 1.51 13.08 -7.32
N ASP A 119 0.31 12.52 -7.45
CA ASP A 119 -0.87 12.94 -6.68
C ASP A 119 -1.10 12.07 -5.45
N LEU A 120 -0.94 10.76 -5.62
CA LEU A 120 -1.14 9.74 -4.60
C LEU A 120 0.16 9.01 -4.31
N LEU A 121 0.52 8.89 -3.02
CA LEU A 121 1.61 8.04 -2.56
C LEU A 121 1.05 6.82 -1.83
N PHE A 122 1.42 5.63 -2.29
CA PHE A 122 1.16 4.39 -1.58
C PHE A 122 2.38 3.98 -0.74
N PHE A 123 2.16 3.72 0.54
CA PHE A 123 3.16 3.18 1.45
C PHE A 123 2.79 1.76 1.88
N ASP A 124 3.72 0.82 1.68
CA ASP A 124 3.53 -0.61 1.96
C ASP A 124 4.48 -1.16 3.06
N PRO A 125 4.47 -0.57 4.28
CA PRO A 125 5.27 -1.08 5.37
C PRO A 125 4.84 -2.51 5.75
N ASP A 126 5.77 -3.34 6.21
CA ASP A 126 5.45 -4.73 6.59
C ASP A 126 4.36 -4.82 7.67
N ASN A 127 4.36 -3.92 8.65
CA ASN A 127 3.43 -3.94 9.77
C ASN A 127 2.41 -2.80 9.76
N GLY A 128 2.81 -1.58 9.36
CA GLY A 128 1.90 -0.42 9.33
C GLY A 128 2.50 0.85 9.92
N ILE A 129 1.65 1.63 10.59
CA ILE A 129 1.98 2.94 11.15
C ILE A 129 2.65 2.80 12.53
N GLU A 130 3.54 3.75 12.83
CA GLU A 130 4.30 3.98 14.06
C GLU A 130 3.75 3.34 15.33
N VAL A 131 4.62 2.60 16.04
CA VAL A 131 4.38 2.08 17.38
C VAL A 131 5.49 2.50 18.34
N LYS A 132 5.13 2.77 19.60
CA LYS A 132 6.08 3.26 20.63
C LYS A 132 7.27 2.31 20.86
N SER A 133 7.06 1.00 20.72
CA SER A 133 8.07 -0.02 20.97
C SER A 133 9.13 -0.15 19.86
N ARG A 134 8.94 0.52 18.72
CA ARG A 134 9.83 0.47 17.56
C ARG A 134 10.18 1.89 17.11
N PRO A 135 11.03 2.62 17.84
CA PRO A 135 11.41 3.97 17.44
C PRO A 135 12.30 3.96 16.17
N PRO A 136 12.33 5.06 15.40
CA PRO A 136 13.10 5.15 14.15
C PRO A 136 14.58 4.81 14.34
N GLY A 137 15.15 4.03 13.42
CA GLY A 137 16.57 3.66 13.44
C GLY A 137 16.94 2.61 14.49
N LYS A 138 15.94 1.94 15.08
CA LYS A 138 16.16 0.75 15.91
C LYS A 138 15.76 -0.51 15.15
N LYS A 139 16.15 -1.67 15.68
CA LYS A 139 15.80 -2.98 15.12
C LYS A 139 14.30 -3.10 14.85
N ASP A 140 13.97 -3.53 13.64
CA ASP A 140 12.63 -3.67 13.05
C ASP A 140 11.89 -2.33 12.80
N SER A 141 12.57 -1.18 12.82
CA SER A 141 11.94 0.13 12.53
C SER A 141 11.55 0.30 11.06
N SER A 142 12.26 -0.34 10.14
CA SER A 142 11.96 -0.42 8.70
C SER A 142 10.58 -1.01 8.40
N LYS A 143 10.03 -1.82 9.29
CA LYS A 143 8.70 -2.45 9.15
C LYS A 143 7.53 -1.49 9.39
N TYR A 144 7.80 -0.25 9.80
CA TYR A 144 6.79 0.75 10.10
C TYR A 144 7.04 2.03 9.31
N ILE A 145 5.96 2.74 8.99
CA ILE A 145 6.01 4.15 8.57
C ILE A 145 5.71 5.06 9.75
N TYR A 146 6.48 6.13 9.89
CA TYR A 146 6.38 7.03 11.04
C TYR A 146 5.48 8.22 10.78
N TRP A 147 4.89 8.78 11.84
CA TRP A 147 3.98 9.90 11.73
C TRP A 147 4.64 11.13 11.11
N HIS A 148 5.91 11.37 11.42
CA HIS A 148 6.65 12.49 10.82
C HIS A 148 6.89 12.31 9.31
N GLU A 149 6.95 11.07 8.82
CA GLU A 149 7.07 10.75 7.39
C GLU A 149 5.73 10.99 6.68
N LEU A 150 4.63 10.46 7.24
CA LEU A 150 3.28 10.72 6.72
C LEU A 150 2.95 12.22 6.71
N ARG A 151 3.31 12.95 7.78
CA ARG A 151 3.14 14.41 7.83
C ARG A 151 3.96 15.10 6.76
N SER A 152 5.21 14.68 6.54
CA SER A 152 6.05 15.27 5.49
C SER A 152 5.46 15.07 4.10
N ALA A 153 4.91 13.88 3.81
CA ALA A 153 4.20 13.62 2.56
C ALA A 153 2.92 14.47 2.44
N TRP A 154 2.11 14.52 3.49
CA TRP A 154 0.88 15.32 3.52
C TRP A 154 1.12 16.81 3.30
N PHE A 155 2.09 17.42 3.98
CA PHE A 155 2.41 18.84 3.79
C PHE A 155 3.12 19.14 2.47
N LYS A 156 3.53 18.12 1.72
CA LYS A 156 3.95 18.22 0.31
C LYS A 156 2.78 18.08 -0.68
N ASN A 157 1.54 18.09 -0.19
CA ASN A 157 0.30 18.02 -0.97
C ASN A 157 0.03 16.66 -1.64
N PHE A 158 0.65 15.58 -1.16
CA PHE A 158 0.30 14.22 -1.59
C PHE A 158 -0.95 13.73 -0.86
N SER A 159 -1.85 13.07 -1.58
CA SER A 159 -2.79 12.13 -0.96
C SER A 159 -2.05 10.84 -0.63
N LEU A 160 -2.49 10.12 0.39
CA LEU A 160 -1.76 8.98 0.93
C LEU A 160 -2.66 7.74 0.92
N LEU A 161 -2.14 6.61 0.47
CA LEU A 161 -2.70 5.30 0.75
C LEU A 161 -1.70 4.55 1.64
N VAL A 162 -2.12 4.13 2.82
CA VAL A 162 -1.22 3.51 3.79
C VAL A 162 -1.71 2.11 4.15
N TYR A 163 -0.89 1.10 3.88
CA TYR A 163 -1.13 -0.26 4.35
C TYR A 163 -0.96 -0.35 5.87
N GLN A 164 -1.86 -1.08 6.53
CA GLN A 164 -1.80 -1.37 7.96
C GLN A 164 -2.26 -2.80 8.25
N HIS A 165 -1.41 -3.60 8.88
CA HIS A 165 -1.82 -4.89 9.41
C HIS A 165 -2.64 -4.71 10.70
N PHE A 166 -3.69 -5.50 10.91
CA PHE A 166 -4.43 -5.43 12.16
C PHE A 166 -3.60 -6.01 13.33
N PRO A 167 -3.39 -5.26 14.42
CA PRO A 167 -2.84 -5.84 15.64
C PRO A 167 -3.89 -6.75 16.31
N ARG A 168 -3.44 -7.56 17.28
CA ARG A 168 -4.29 -8.46 18.08
C ARG A 168 -5.11 -7.68 19.12
N VAL A 169 -6.02 -6.84 18.65
CA VAL A 169 -6.94 -6.00 19.44
C VAL A 169 -8.29 -5.94 18.75
N ASN A 170 -9.30 -5.36 19.41
CA ASN A 170 -10.58 -5.10 18.76
C ASN A 170 -10.39 -4.19 17.53
N ARG A 171 -10.92 -4.64 16.37
CA ARG A 171 -10.72 -3.95 15.09
C ARG A 171 -11.42 -2.59 15.04
N ARG A 172 -12.64 -2.50 15.56
CA ARG A 172 -13.40 -1.26 15.58
C ARG A 172 -12.67 -0.20 16.40
N ASP A 173 -12.25 -0.55 17.61
CA ASP A 173 -11.51 0.36 18.49
C ASP A 173 -10.15 0.76 17.88
N PHE A 174 -9.51 -0.17 17.16
CA PHE A 174 -8.27 0.13 16.44
C PHE A 174 -8.50 1.13 15.31
N LEU A 175 -9.53 0.93 14.48
CA LEU A 175 -9.87 1.81 13.36
C LEU A 175 -10.28 3.19 13.85
N GLU A 176 -11.19 3.27 14.82
CA GLU A 176 -11.64 4.55 15.40
C GLU A 176 -10.46 5.35 15.96
N ARG A 177 -9.58 4.70 16.72
CA ARG A 177 -8.36 5.33 17.23
C ARG A 177 -7.43 5.80 16.11
N MET A 178 -7.21 4.97 15.09
CA MET A 178 -6.30 5.31 13.99
C MET A 178 -6.84 6.48 13.16
N VAL A 179 -8.14 6.48 12.84
CA VAL A 179 -8.81 7.59 12.15
C VAL A 179 -8.67 8.89 12.96
N CYS A 180 -8.89 8.85 14.27
CA CYS A 180 -8.68 10.02 15.14
C CYS A 180 -7.22 10.52 15.07
N GLN A 181 -6.24 9.62 15.16
CA GLN A 181 -4.83 9.99 15.06
C GLN A 181 -4.45 10.56 13.69
N ILE A 182 -4.98 10.00 12.60
CA ILE A 182 -4.77 10.52 11.25
C ILE A 182 -5.35 11.94 11.14
N LYS A 183 -6.60 12.16 11.58
CA LYS A 183 -7.23 13.51 11.55
C LYS A 183 -6.47 14.53 12.38
N GLU A 184 -5.98 14.15 13.55
CA GLU A 184 -5.19 15.02 14.43
C GLU A 184 -3.86 15.42 13.77
N LYS A 185 -3.17 14.45 13.14
CA LYS A 185 -1.83 14.66 12.61
C LYS A 185 -1.81 15.23 11.19
N LEU A 186 -2.85 14.94 10.41
CA LEU A 186 -3.05 15.32 9.01
C LEU A 186 -4.36 16.12 8.90
N PRO A 187 -4.38 17.38 9.38
CA PRO A 187 -5.60 18.17 9.48
C PRO A 187 -6.18 18.48 8.09
N GLY A 188 -7.52 18.50 8.00
CA GLY A 188 -8.25 18.73 6.76
C GLY A 188 -8.37 17.49 5.85
N SER A 189 -7.86 16.34 6.30
CA SER A 189 -7.99 15.09 5.55
C SER A 189 -9.41 14.53 5.56
N VAL A 190 -9.83 14.01 4.41
CA VAL A 190 -10.92 13.04 4.30
C VAL A 190 -10.30 11.65 4.29
N ILE A 191 -10.90 10.72 5.04
CA ILE A 191 -10.31 9.39 5.24
C ILE A 191 -11.34 8.34 4.85
N GLU A 192 -10.93 7.43 3.98
CA GLU A 192 -11.65 6.20 3.66
C GLU A 192 -10.83 4.98 4.08
N CYS A 193 -11.52 3.95 4.56
CA CYS A 193 -10.90 2.74 5.10
C CYS A 193 -11.33 1.51 4.29
N PHE A 194 -10.36 0.88 3.62
CA PHE A 194 -10.60 -0.35 2.87
C PHE A 194 -10.04 -1.54 3.66
N GLN A 195 -10.91 -2.26 4.35
CA GLN A 195 -10.53 -3.33 5.28
C GLN A 195 -10.73 -4.73 4.72
N THR A 196 -9.93 -5.68 5.20
CA THR A 196 -10.12 -7.12 5.03
C THR A 196 -10.09 -7.80 6.40
N SER A 197 -10.03 -9.13 6.42
CA SER A 197 -9.86 -9.89 7.67
C SER A 197 -8.54 -9.60 8.40
N TYR A 198 -7.49 -9.15 7.72
CA TYR A 198 -6.13 -9.10 8.30
C TYR A 198 -5.47 -7.71 8.24
N MET A 199 -6.00 -6.81 7.42
CA MET A 199 -5.37 -5.52 7.14
C MET A 199 -6.42 -4.47 6.81
N VAL A 200 -6.00 -3.22 6.84
CA VAL A 200 -6.76 -2.06 6.38
C VAL A 200 -5.84 -1.15 5.57
N TYR A 201 -6.38 -0.56 4.52
CA TYR A 201 -5.77 0.54 3.81
C TYR A 201 -6.44 1.84 4.23
N PHE A 202 -5.67 2.80 4.71
CA PHE A 202 -6.16 4.15 4.98
C PHE A 202 -5.87 5.03 3.76
N LEU A 203 -6.93 5.40 3.04
CA LEU A 203 -6.84 6.43 2.01
C LEU A 203 -7.09 7.79 2.66
N VAL A 204 -6.05 8.61 2.71
CA VAL A 204 -6.05 9.97 3.27
C VAL A 204 -5.98 10.97 2.13
N VAL A 205 -7.09 11.67 1.91
CA VAL A 205 -7.34 12.44 0.69
C VAL A 205 -7.11 13.92 0.92
N GLN A 206 -6.25 14.52 0.10
CA GLN A 206 -6.06 15.96 0.04
C GLN A 206 -7.34 16.66 -0.44
N PRO A 207 -7.66 17.86 0.07
CA PRO A 207 -8.83 18.62 -0.40
C PRO A 207 -8.94 18.74 -1.92
N ARG A 208 -7.80 18.94 -2.61
CA ARG A 208 -7.74 19.07 -4.06
C ARG A 208 -8.09 17.80 -4.86
N HIS A 209 -8.07 16.61 -4.24
CA HIS A 209 -8.39 15.33 -4.90
C HIS A 209 -9.73 14.73 -4.45
N GLN A 210 -10.51 15.46 -3.64
CA GLN A 210 -11.73 14.92 -3.05
C GLN A 210 -12.80 14.63 -4.11
N GLU A 211 -12.94 15.48 -5.12
CA GLU A 211 -13.96 15.30 -6.15
C GLU A 211 -13.63 14.12 -7.08
N GLU A 212 -12.37 13.97 -7.51
CA GLU A 212 -11.94 12.80 -8.28
C GLU A 212 -12.14 11.50 -7.49
N ILE A 213 -11.73 11.49 -6.21
CA ILE A 213 -11.80 10.30 -5.38
C ILE A 213 -13.24 9.94 -4.98
N LYS A 214 -14.14 10.90 -4.75
CA LYS A 214 -15.56 10.63 -4.39
C LYS A 214 -16.24 9.71 -5.40
N ASN A 215 -16.05 9.98 -6.69
CA ASN A 215 -16.64 9.17 -7.76
C ASN A 215 -16.05 7.75 -7.78
N CYS A 216 -14.76 7.62 -7.47
CA CYS A 216 -14.06 6.35 -7.39
C CYS A 216 -14.49 5.52 -6.17
N ILE A 217 -14.67 6.13 -4.99
CA ILE A 217 -15.01 5.44 -3.73
C ILE A 217 -16.30 4.60 -3.86
N HIS A 218 -17.33 5.13 -4.51
CA HIS A 218 -18.59 4.39 -4.65
C HIS A 218 -18.40 3.06 -5.38
N ARG A 219 -17.57 3.06 -6.44
CA ARG A 219 -17.25 1.86 -7.22
C ARG A 219 -16.26 0.95 -6.50
N ILE A 220 -15.26 1.52 -5.82
CA ILE A 220 -14.36 0.74 -4.96
C ILE A 220 -15.19 -0.01 -3.93
N ASN A 221 -16.15 0.61 -3.25
CA ASN A 221 -16.99 -0.07 -2.26
C ASN A 221 -17.83 -1.22 -2.83
N GLN A 222 -18.22 -1.16 -4.11
CA GLN A 222 -18.89 -2.26 -4.79
C GLN A 222 -17.91 -3.40 -5.15
N ALA A 223 -16.70 -3.05 -5.58
CA ALA A 223 -15.67 -4.01 -6.00
C ALA A 223 -14.83 -4.59 -4.85
N TRP A 224 -14.80 -3.92 -3.69
CA TRP A 224 -13.91 -4.22 -2.56
C TRP A 224 -14.33 -5.43 -1.73
N ASN A 225 -15.58 -5.89 -1.84
CA ASN A 225 -16.10 -7.05 -1.08
C ASN A 225 -15.53 -8.43 -1.53
N LEU A 226 -14.30 -8.44 -2.06
CA LEU A 226 -13.47 -9.60 -2.42
C LEU A 226 -13.23 -10.57 -1.26
#